data_AF-A0A9D0P2W6-F1
#
_entry.id   AF-A0A9D0P2W6-F1
#
_cell.length_a   1.000
_cell.length_b   1.000
_cell.length_c   1.000
_cell.angle_alpha   90.00
_cell.angle_beta   90.00
_cell.angle_gamma   90.00
#
_symmetry.space_group_name_H-M   'P 1'
#
loop_
_entity.id
_entity.type
_entity.pdbx_description
1 polymer ?
#
loop_
_entity_poly.entity_id
_entity_poly.type
_entity_poly.pdbx_seq_one_letter_code
_entity_poly.pdbx_strand_id
1 'polypeptide(L)' 'MIRSQIYLTEDERDSLKIISKETGRTQSDLIREAVDSLISQITKKNSNEKRQEAFGIWKDREDYPDTRALRNEFDRSF' A
#
# COMPACT_ATOMS: atom_id res chain seq x y z
N MET A 1 -12.87 -15.53 -6.19
CA MET A 1 -11.78 -15.88 -5.25
C MET A 1 -11.20 -17.22 -5.62
N ILE A 2 -9.89 -17.42 -5.43
CA ILE A 2 -9.23 -18.72 -5.58
C ILE A 2 -9.21 -19.38 -4.21
N ARG A 3 -9.60 -20.67 -4.13
CA ARG A 3 -9.55 -21.43 -2.88
C ARG A 3 -8.10 -21.79 -2.58
N SER A 4 -7.59 -21.31 -1.46
CA SER A 4 -6.25 -21.61 -0.99
C SER A 4 -6.30 -22.40 0.32
N GLN A 5 -5.38 -23.34 0.49
CA GLN A 5 -5.13 -24.01 1.75
C GLN A 5 -3.98 -23.28 2.46
N ILE A 6 -4.14 -23.01 3.75
CA ILE A 6 -3.13 -22.39 4.59
C ILE A 6 -2.95 -23.22 5.86
N TYR A 7 -1.74 -23.25 6.39
CA TYR A 7 -1.47 -23.85 7.68
C TYR A 7 -1.63 -22.78 8.76
N LEU A 8 -2.36 -23.13 9.81
CA LEU A 8 -2.55 -22.32 11.00
C LEU A 8 -2.24 -23.20 12.21
N THR A 9 -1.71 -22.59 13.25
CA THR A 9 -1.65 -23.22 14.57
C THR A 9 -3.06 -23.45 15.11
N GLU A 10 -3.17 -24.33 16.11
CA GLU A 10 -4.44 -24.58 16.80
C GLU A 10 -4.98 -23.30 17.44
N ASP A 11 -4.11 -22.54 18.11
CA ASP A 11 -4.45 -21.28 18.77
C ASP A 11 -4.97 -20.22 17.79
N GLU A 12 -4.33 -20.07 16.62
CA GLU A 12 -4.79 -19.13 15.59
C GLU A 12 -6.16 -19.51 15.03
N ARG A 13 -6.37 -20.81 14.76
CA ARG A 13 -7.66 -21.33 14.28
C ARG A 13 -8.76 -21.08 15.30
N ASP A 14 -8.49 -21.31 16.57
CA ASP A 14 -9.50 -21.19 17.62
C ASP A 14 -9.77 -19.71 17.97
N SER A 15 -8.75 -18.85 17.90
CA SER A 15 -8.91 -17.39 17.96
C SER A 15 -9.78 -16.88 16.80
N LEU A 16 -9.55 -17.34 15.57
CA LEU A 16 -10.37 -16.97 14.41
C LEU A 16 -11.84 -17.41 14.56
N LYS A 17 -12.11 -18.57 15.17
CA LYS A 17 -13.49 -19.00 15.48
C LYS A 17 -14.16 -18.06 16.48
N ILE A 18 -13.45 -17.63 17.52
CA ILE A 18 -13.98 -16.70 18.53
C ILE A 18 -14.32 -15.36 17.87
N ILE A 19 -13.37 -14.77 17.16
CA ILE A 19 -13.55 -13.48 16.47
C ILE A 19 -14.68 -13.57 15.43
N SER A 20 -14.77 -14.68 14.70
CA SER A 20 -15.85 -14.93 13.74
C SER A 20 -17.23 -14.90 14.41
N LYS A 21 -17.37 -15.52 15.58
CA LYS A 21 -18.63 -15.49 16.36
C LYS A 21 -18.97 -14.10 16.88
N GLU A 22 -17.98 -13.39 17.40
CA GLU A 22 -18.18 -12.04 17.97
C GLU A 22 -18.53 -10.99 16.90
N THR A 23 -17.92 -11.10 15.73
CA THR A 23 -18.10 -10.13 14.65
C THR A 23 -19.22 -10.50 13.66
N GLY A 24 -19.72 -11.74 13.70
CA GLY A 24 -20.66 -12.27 12.71
C GLY A 24 -20.05 -12.49 11.32
N ARG A 25 -18.73 -12.39 11.18
CA ARG A 25 -18.00 -12.52 9.90
C ARG A 25 -17.46 -13.92 9.72
N THR A 26 -17.24 -14.35 8.48
CA THR A 26 -16.64 -15.66 8.22
C THR A 26 -15.14 -15.65 8.52
N GLN A 27 -14.56 -16.80 8.89
CA GLN A 27 -13.11 -16.92 9.08
C GLN A 27 -12.34 -16.54 7.81
N SER A 28 -12.86 -16.92 6.63
CA SER A 28 -12.27 -16.56 5.34
C SER A 28 -12.22 -15.04 5.12
N ASP A 29 -13.25 -14.30 5.56
CA ASP A 29 -13.27 -12.84 5.46
C ASP A 29 -12.24 -12.19 6.39
N LEU A 30 -12.09 -12.71 7.60
CA LEU A 30 -11.09 -12.23 8.57
C LEU A 30 -9.66 -12.47 8.08
N ILE A 31 -9.39 -13.69 7.59
CA ILE A 31 -8.09 -14.05 7.00
C ILE A 31 -7.78 -13.14 5.81
N ARG A 32 -8.76 -12.94 4.92
CA ARG A 32 -8.59 -12.08 3.76
C ARG A 32 -8.26 -10.65 4.17
N GLU A 33 -9.01 -10.07 5.10
CA GLU A 33 -8.73 -8.71 5.58
C GLU A 33 -7.35 -8.58 6.22
N ALA A 34 -6.92 -9.57 7.00
CA ALA A 34 -5.58 -9.58 7.59
C ALA A 34 -4.48 -9.60 6.51
N VAL A 35 -4.66 -10.44 5.47
CA VAL A 35 -3.73 -10.52 4.33
C VAL A 35 -3.72 -9.20 3.54
N ASP A 36 -4.90 -8.64 3.22
CA ASP A 36 -5.03 -7.37 2.50
C ASP A 36 -4.35 -6.23 3.27
N SER A 37 -4.54 -6.20 4.59
CA SER A 37 -3.91 -5.22 5.48
C SER A 37 -2.39 -5.35 5.50
N LEU A 38 -1.87 -6.57 5.59
CA LEU A 38 -0.43 -6.84 5.56
C LEU A 38 0.21 -6.41 4.23
N ILE A 39 -0.40 -6.77 3.11
CA ILE A 39 0.07 -6.38 1.76
C ILE A 39 0.10 -4.86 1.64
N SER A 40 -0.96 -4.19 2.11
CA SER A 40 -1.06 -2.73 2.06
C SER A 40 0.03 -2.06 2.89
N GLN A 41 0.32 -2.56 4.09
CA GLN A 41 1.38 -2.05 4.95
C GLN A 41 2.76 -2.20 4.31
N ILE A 42 3.07 -3.38 3.76
CA ILE A 42 4.35 -3.65 3.10
C ILE A 42 4.50 -2.80 1.83
N THR A 43 3.45 -2.71 1.00
CA THR A 43 3.50 -1.94 -0.25
C THR A 43 3.67 -0.44 0.01
N LYS A 44 3.01 0.09 1.05
CA LYS A 44 3.17 1.48 1.48
C LYS A 44 4.59 1.75 1.99
N LYS A 45 5.17 0.82 2.77
CA LYS A 45 6.55 0.91 3.23
C LYS A 45 7.53 0.97 2.04
N ASN A 46 7.40 0.04 1.09
CA ASN A 46 8.24 0.01 -0.11
C ASN A 46 8.09 1.29 -0.96
N SER A 47 6.88 1.83 -1.06
CA SER A 47 6.64 3.09 -1.78
C SER A 47 7.32 4.28 -1.11
N ASN A 48 7.34 4.31 0.22
CA ASN A 48 8.05 5.35 0.97
C ASN A 48 9.57 5.24 0.81
N GLU A 49 10.13 4.03 0.85
CA GLU A 49 11.56 3.79 0.61
C GLU A 49 11.97 4.25 -0.79
N LYS A 50 11.22 3.85 -1.84
CA LYS A 50 11.46 4.32 -3.22
C LYS A 50 11.33 5.85 -3.36
N ARG A 51 10.39 6.47 -2.66
CA ARG A 51 10.25 7.94 -2.65
C ARG A 51 11.41 8.63 -1.95
N GLN A 52 11.95 8.03 -0.90
CA GLN A 52 13.15 8.52 -0.21
C GLN A 52 14.40 8.36 -1.08
N GLU A 53 14.56 7.25 -1.79
CA GLU A 53 15.62 7.06 -2.78
C GLU A 53 15.53 8.10 -3.91
N ALA A 54 14.31 8.46 -4.32
CA ALA A 54 14.08 9.48 -5.33
C ALA A 54 14.24 10.92 -4.82
N PHE A 55 14.35 11.12 -3.50
CA PHE A 55 14.44 12.44 -2.90
C PHE A 55 15.78 13.10 -3.26
N GLY A 56 15.72 14.23 -3.94
CA GLY A 56 16.93 14.97 -4.33
C GLY A 56 17.61 14.50 -5.62
N ILE A 57 17.01 13.58 -6.40
CA ILE A 57 17.55 13.13 -7.72
C ILE A 57 17.86 14.29 -8.68
N TRP A 58 17.20 15.44 -8.51
CA TRP A 58 17.36 16.64 -9.34
C TRP A 58 18.07 17.79 -8.62
N LYS A 59 18.54 17.59 -7.38
CA LYS A 59 19.11 18.66 -6.55
C LYS A 59 20.38 19.26 -7.16
N ASP A 60 21.24 18.40 -7.70
CA ASP A 60 22.55 18.78 -8.23
C ASP A 60 22.61 18.71 -9.76
N ARG A 61 21.44 18.62 -10.42
CA ARG A 61 21.34 18.69 -11.88
C ARG A 61 21.21 20.13 -12.32
N GLU A 62 21.95 20.51 -13.35
CA GLU A 62 21.86 21.84 -13.97
C GLU A 62 21.23 21.78 -15.38
N ASP A 63 20.95 20.57 -15.88
CA ASP A 63 20.44 20.28 -17.22
C ASP A 63 18.90 20.32 -17.33
N TYR A 64 18.22 20.96 -16.37
CA TYR A 64 16.76 21.09 -16.40
C TYR A 64 16.31 22.43 -17.01
N PRO A 65 15.22 22.43 -17.80
CA PRO A 65 14.67 23.65 -18.42
C PRO A 65 14.14 24.65 -17.39
N ASP A 66 14.04 25.94 -17.76
CA ASP A 66 13.47 26.96 -16.89
C ASP A 66 12.03 26.61 -16.49
N THR A 67 11.89 26.18 -15.24
CA THR A 67 10.62 25.71 -14.68
C THR A 67 9.54 26.78 -14.61
N ARG A 68 9.92 28.07 -14.57
CA ARG A 68 8.96 29.19 -14.61
C ARG A 68 8.44 29.40 -16.02
N ALA A 69 9.33 29.36 -17.01
CA ALA A 69 8.93 29.44 -18.42
C ALA A 69 7.97 28.30 -18.79
N LEU A 70 8.31 27.06 -18.42
CA LEU A 70 7.45 25.89 -18.61
C LEU A 70 6.08 26.01 -17.93
N ARG A 71 6.03 26.58 -16.72
CA ARG A 71 4.76 26.80 -16.01
C ARG A 71 3.88 27.82 -16.72
N ASN A 72 4.47 28.89 -17.22
CA ASN A 72 3.73 29.98 -17.89
C ASN A 72 3.15 29.55 -19.24
N GLU A 73 3.70 28.52 -19.91
CA GLU A 73 3.11 27.94 -21.14
C GLU A 73 1.71 27.35 -20.92
N PHE A 74 1.39 26.96 -19.68
CA PHE A 74 0.08 26.42 -19.30
C PHE A 74 -0.91 27.49 -18.83
N ASP A 75 -0.44 28.71 -18.54
CA ASP A 75 -1.31 29.86 -18.26
C ASP A 75 -1.88 30.38 -19.58
N ARG A 76 -2.88 29.66 -20.09
CA ARG A 76 -3.72 30.16 -21.18
C ARG A 76 -4.69 31.18 -20.58
N SER A 77 -4.38 32.47 -20.72
CA SER A 77 -5.39 33.51 -20.54
C SER A 77 -6.48 33.33 -21.59
N PHE A 78 -7.71 33.07 -21.14
CA PHE A 78 -8.92 33.22 -21.94
C PHE A 78 -9.34 34.69 -21.97
#